data_AF-A0A656JNY9-F1
#
_entry.id   AF-A0A656JNY9-F1
#
_cell.length_a   1.000
_cell.length_b   1.000
_cell.length_c   1.000
_cell.angle_alpha   90.00
_cell.angle_beta   90.00
_cell.angle_gamma   90.00
#
_symmetry.space_group_name_H-M   'P 1'
#
loop_
_entity.id
_entity.type
_entity.pdbx_description
1 polymer ?
#
loop_
_entity_poly.entity_id
_entity_poly.type
_entity_poly.pdbx_seq_one_letter_code
_entity_poly.pdbx_strand_id
1 'polypeptide(L)' 'AGIPVATLAIGKAGAINAALLSASILGAKHPQFHAALKKFRTEQTDSVLDNPDPRHA' A
#
# COMPACT_ATOMS: atom_id res chain seq x y z
N ALA A 1 -24.36 6.14 14.97
CA ALA A 1 -23.67 5.77 13.72
C ALA A 1 -23.95 6.87 12.69
N GLY A 2 -22.94 7.33 11.94
CA GLY A 2 -23.15 8.41 10.96
C GLY A 2 -21.87 9.04 10.40
N ILE A 3 -20.77 9.02 11.17
CA ILE A 3 -19.48 9.57 10.75
C ILE A 3 -18.46 8.42 10.66
N PRO A 4 -18.20 7.85 9.47
CA PRO A 4 -17.23 6.78 9.31
C PRO A 4 -15.79 7.30 9.34
N VAL A 5 -14.88 6.49 9.89
CA VAL A 5 -13.43 6.74 9.88
C VAL A 5 -12.74 5.44 9.46
N ALA A 6 -11.92 5.51 8.40
CA ALA A 6 -11.08 4.39 8.00
C ALA A 6 -9.86 4.31 8.93
N THR A 7 -9.87 3.37 9.88
CA THR A 7 -8.79 3.18 10.86
C THR A 7 -7.70 2.28 10.29
N LEU A 8 -6.44 2.65 10.52
CA LEU A 8 -5.25 1.89 10.15
C LEU A 8 -4.45 1.53 11.41
N ALA A 9 -3.39 0.72 11.25
CA ALA A 9 -2.50 0.33 12.35
C ALA A 9 -1.88 1.54 13.07
N ILE A 10 -1.36 1.32 14.28
CA ILE A 10 -0.66 2.37 15.04
C ILE A 10 0.72 2.65 14.41
N GLY A 11 1.15 3.92 14.43
CA GLY A 11 2.51 4.32 14.09
C GLY A 11 2.83 4.29 12.59
N LYS A 12 4.12 4.05 12.27
CA LYS A 12 4.65 4.16 10.89
C LYS A 12 3.90 3.27 9.89
N ALA A 13 3.59 2.03 10.27
CA ALA A 13 2.84 1.11 9.41
C ALA A 13 1.45 1.66 9.07
N GLY A 14 0.78 2.28 10.05
CA GLY A 14 -0.49 2.98 9.85
C GLY A 14 -0.41 4.12 8.86
N ALA A 15 0.58 5.00 9.04
CA ALA A 15 0.79 6.15 8.17
C ALA A 15 1.05 5.73 6.71
N ILE A 16 1.89 4.71 6.50
CA ILE A 16 2.15 4.15 5.16
C ILE A 16 0.86 3.59 4.57
N ASN A 17 0.12 2.76 5.31
CA ASN A 17 -1.09 2.15 4.81
C ASN A 17 -2.23 3.16 4.56
N ALA A 18 -2.29 4.25 5.34
CA ALA A 18 -3.24 5.33 5.10
C ALA A 18 -2.94 6.06 3.77
N ALA A 19 -1.66 6.26 3.45
CA ALA A 19 -1.24 6.82 2.16
C ALA A 19 -1.57 5.88 0.99
N LEU A 20 -1.30 4.57 1.13
CA LEU A 20 -1.65 3.57 0.11
C LEU A 20 -3.17 3.47 -0.10
N LEU A 21 -3.96 3.53 0.98
CA LEU A 21 -5.42 3.57 0.90
C LEU A 21 -5.88 4.84 0.16
N SER A 22 -5.33 6.00 0.51
CA SER A 22 -5.64 7.26 -0.19
C SER A 22 -5.31 7.19 -1.69
N ALA A 23 -4.17 6.62 -2.06
CA ALA A 23 -3.79 6.40 -3.45
C ALA A 23 -4.78 5.47 -4.18
N SER A 24 -5.29 4.44 -3.51
CA SER A 24 -6.30 3.54 -4.09
C SER A 24 -7.64 4.23 -4.36
N ILE A 25 -8.06 5.16 -3.49
CA ILE A 25 -9.28 5.96 -3.65
C ILE A 25 -9.10 6.96 -4.79
N LEU A 26 -8.01 7.74 -4.79
CA LEU A 26 -7.75 8.74 -5.82
C LEU A 26 -7.51 8.10 -7.20
N GLY A 27 -6.94 6.91 -7.23
CA GLY A 27 -6.66 6.15 -8.45
C GLY A 27 -7.89 5.88 -9.32
N ALA A 28 -9.10 5.88 -8.74
CA ALA A 28 -10.34 5.74 -9.49
C ALA A 28 -10.57 6.89 -10.50
N LYS A 29 -10.09 8.10 -10.21
CA LYS A 29 -10.23 9.29 -11.06
C LYS A 29 -8.90 9.77 -11.66
N HIS A 30 -7.79 9.37 -11.05
CA HIS A 30 -6.44 9.83 -11.39
C HIS A 30 -5.56 8.61 -11.76
N PRO A 31 -5.52 8.22 -13.05
CA PRO A 31 -4.85 7.00 -13.50
C PRO A 31 -3.37 6.92 -13.10
N GLN A 32 -2.68 8.06 -12.98
CA GLN A 32 -1.28 8.11 -12.55
C GLN A 32 -1.08 7.54 -11.14
N PHE A 33 -2.01 7.76 -10.22
CA PHE A 33 -1.91 7.21 -8.85
C PHE A 33 -2.24 5.71 -8.84
N HIS A 34 -3.16 5.27 -9.69
CA HIS A 34 -3.42 3.84 -9.85
C HIS A 34 -2.19 3.10 -10.40
N ALA A 35 -1.54 3.66 -11.42
CA ALA A 35 -0.32 3.10 -11.99
C ALA A 35 0.83 3.06 -10.97
N ALA A 36 1.03 4.14 -10.21
CA ALA A 36 2.04 4.20 -9.16
C ALA A 36 1.77 3.18 -8.04
N LEU A 37 0.52 3.05 -7.59
CA LEU A 37 0.13 2.07 -6.57
C LEU A 37 0.33 0.63 -7.06
N LYS A 38 -0.01 0.36 -8.34
CA LYS A 38 0.22 -0.96 -8.95
C LYS A 38 1.71 -1.29 -8.99
N LYS A 39 2.53 -0.34 -9.46
CA LYS A 39 4.00 -0.49 -9.49
C LYS A 39 4.56 -0.79 -8.10
N PHE A 40 4.19 0.00 -7.09
CA PHE A 40 4.63 -0.22 -5.70
C PHE A 40 4.30 -1.63 -5.19
N ARG A 41 3.07 -2.12 -5.47
CA ARG A 41 2.66 -3.47 -5.07
C ARG A 41 3.44 -4.56 -5.79
N THR A 42 3.67 -4.40 -7.09
CA THR A 42 4.49 -5.34 -7.87
C THR A 42 5.91 -5.40 -7.33
N GLU A 43 6.57 -4.25 -7.13
CA GLU A 43 7.92 -4.20 -6.57
C GLU A 43 8.01 -4.84 -5.17
N GLN A 44 7.00 -4.63 -4.32
CA GLN A 44 6.94 -5.27 -3.02
C GLN A 44 6.79 -6.80 -3.13
N THR A 45 5.97 -7.28 -4.06
CA THR A 45 5.82 -8.72 -4.33
C THR A 45 7.13 -9.31 -4.85
N ASP A 46 7.74 -8.68 -5.85
CA ASP A 46 8.98 -9.15 -6.47
C ASP A 46 10.12 -9.18 -5.44
N SER A 47 10.24 -8.16 -4.59
CA SER A 47 11.25 -8.11 -3.52
C SER A 47 11.21 -9.30 -2.56
N VAL A 48 10.02 -9.85 -2.28
CA VAL A 48 9.88 -11.03 -1.43
C VAL A 48 10.17 -12.31 -2.21
N LEU A 49 9.71 -12.39 -3.47
CA LEU A 49 9.96 -13.54 -4.34
C LEU A 49 11.45 -13.72 -4.66
N ASP A 50 12.18 -12.62 -4.79
CA ASP A 50 13.63 -12.61 -5.04
C ASP A 50 14.45 -13.06 -3.81
N ASN A 51 13.86 -13.03 -2.61
CA ASN A 51 14.52 -13.41 -1.35
C ASN A 51 13.69 -14.46 -0.57
N PRO A 52 13.53 -15.68 -1.12
CA PRO A 52 12.57 -16.65 -0.60
C PRO A 52 13.05 -17.38 0.67
N ASP A 53 14.36 -17.44 0.93
CA ASP A 53 14.93 -18.09 2.11
C ASP A 53 15.14 -17.06 3.24
N PRO A 54 14.35 -17.10 4.31
CA PRO A 54 14.45 -16.13 5.40
C PRO A 54 15.76 -16.23 6.19
N ARG A 55 16.56 -17.28 6.00
CA ARG A 55 17.89 -17.41 6.62
C ARG A 55 18.95 -16.51 5.94
N HIS A 56 18.67 -16.03 4.73
CA HIS A 56 19.58 -15.19 3.95
C HIS A 56 19.01 -13.79 3.66
N ALA A 57 17.85 -13.46 4.27
CA ALA A 57 17.15 -12.20 4.10
C ALA A 57 17.78 -11.03 4.89
#